data_AF-A0A6N6RDP1-F1
#
_entry.id   AF-A0A6N6RDP1-F1
#
_cell.length_a   1.000
_cell.length_b   1.000
_cell.length_c   1.000
_cell.angle_alpha   90.00
_cell.angle_beta   90.00
_cell.angle_gamma   90.00
#
_symmetry.space_group_name_H-M   'P 1'
#
loop_
_entity.id
_entity.type
_entity.pdbx_description
1 polymer ?
#
loop_
_entity_poly.entity_id
_entity_poly.type
_entity_poly.pdbx_seq_one_letter_code
_entity_poly.pdbx_strand_id
1 'polypeptide(L)'
;MDRFQMRESYDSGALRTFQIIHFALVMGVTLFGGVTLFLHKDDAFFSQDTSQDDMILVILPAALILMILGSIVGEKNWKQVKATMPSQMLSALQTAHIIKLALHEGAALITLVFFLLTGNYIYIVAAAVVWLRMITLFPTKGMVDRKIEDKQNDYR
;
A
#
# COMPACT_ATOMS: atom_id res chain seq x y z
N MET A 1 -8.07 29.24 -2.71
CA MET A 1 -7.43 29.45 -1.39
C MET A 1 -5.96 29.21 -1.63
N ASP A 2 -5.07 30.13 -1.27
CA ASP A 2 -3.67 29.99 -1.66
C ASP A 2 -3.01 28.81 -0.91
N ARG A 3 -2.06 28.08 -1.52
CA ARG A 3 -1.51 26.84 -0.92
C ARG A 3 -0.85 27.08 0.43
N PHE A 4 -0.41 28.30 0.69
CA PHE A 4 0.10 28.72 1.99
C PHE A 4 -0.99 28.73 3.07
N GLN A 5 -2.21 29.16 2.76
CA GLN A 5 -3.34 29.18 3.71
C GLN A 5 -3.90 27.78 3.99
N MET A 6 -3.80 26.84 3.04
CA MET A 6 -4.15 25.44 3.27
C MET A 6 -3.21 24.76 4.28
N ARG A 7 -1.93 25.16 4.33
CA ARG A 7 -0.95 24.60 5.28
C ARG A 7 -1.20 25.02 6.73
N GLU A 8 -1.82 26.18 6.95
CA GLU A 8 -2.29 26.59 8.27
C GLU A 8 -3.57 25.88 8.69
N SER A 9 -4.30 25.27 7.74
CA SER A 9 -5.62 24.69 8.00
C SER A 9 -5.59 23.28 8.61
N TYR A 10 -4.46 22.59 8.53
CA TYR A 10 -4.25 21.31 9.23
C TYR A 10 -2.81 21.19 9.75
N ASP A 11 -2.68 20.51 10.89
CA ASP A 11 -1.42 20.36 11.59
C ASP A 11 -0.38 19.59 10.75
N SER A 12 0.82 20.15 10.64
CA SER A 12 1.98 19.50 10.02
C SER A 12 2.37 18.19 10.72
N GLY A 13 2.09 18.06 12.02
CA GLY A 13 2.25 16.83 12.79
C GLY A 13 1.37 15.70 12.26
N ALA A 14 0.10 15.99 11.93
CA ALA A 14 -0.81 14.99 11.35
C ALA A 14 -0.32 14.44 10.00
N LEU A 15 0.21 15.31 9.12
CA LEU A 15 0.82 14.86 7.86
C LEU A 15 2.05 13.97 8.11
N ARG A 16 2.87 14.32 9.10
CA ARG A 16 4.04 13.51 9.46
C ARG A 16 3.66 12.14 10.01
N THR A 17 2.62 12.06 10.84
CA THR A 17 2.04 10.79 11.32
C THR A 17 1.57 9.93 10.15
N PHE A 18 0.88 10.52 9.17
CA PHE A 18 0.44 9.83 7.97
C PHE A 18 1.64 9.20 7.20
N GLN A 19 2.72 9.94 7.02
CA GLN A 19 3.94 9.45 6.38
C GLN A 19 4.64 8.34 7.16
N ILE A 20 4.69 8.45 8.49
CA ILE A 20 5.27 7.43 9.37
C ILE A 20 4.51 6.10 9.24
N ILE A 21 3.18 6.15 9.26
CA ILE A 21 2.35 4.92 9.14
C ILE A 21 2.54 4.28 7.76
N HIS A 22 2.57 5.07 6.69
CA HIS A 22 2.86 4.56 5.36
C HIS A 22 4.23 3.86 5.32
N PHE A 23 5.25 4.50 5.89
CA PHE A 23 6.59 3.94 5.95
C PHE A 23 6.63 2.65 6.77
N ALA A 24 5.93 2.58 7.90
CA ALA A 24 5.84 1.37 8.72
C ALA A 24 5.27 0.17 7.94
N LEU A 25 4.20 0.37 7.18
CA LEU A 25 3.58 -0.68 6.35
C LEU A 25 4.51 -1.15 5.22
N VAL A 26 5.20 -0.23 4.55
CA VAL A 26 6.18 -0.59 3.50
C VAL A 26 7.38 -1.33 4.12
N MET A 27 7.86 -0.90 5.28
CA MET A 27 8.94 -1.55 5.99
C MET A 27 8.57 -2.97 6.45
N GLY A 28 7.33 -3.22 6.85
CA GLY A 28 6.85 -4.57 7.19
C GLY A 28 7.09 -5.57 6.06
N VAL A 29 6.64 -5.23 4.84
CA VAL A 29 6.88 -6.05 3.63
C VAL A 29 8.37 -6.17 3.31
N THR A 30 9.11 -5.07 3.46
CA THR A 30 10.55 -5.02 3.13
C THR A 30 11.37 -5.94 4.04
N LEU A 31 11.13 -5.88 5.35
CA LEU A 31 11.81 -6.72 6.33
C LEU A 31 11.41 -8.18 6.17
N PHE A 32 10.13 -8.47 5.97
CA PHE A 32 9.67 -9.83 5.75
C PHE A 32 10.29 -10.43 4.48
N GLY A 33 10.30 -9.69 3.36
CA GLY A 33 10.95 -10.12 2.12
C GLY A 33 12.46 -10.34 2.29
N GLY A 34 13.14 -9.49 3.05
CA GLY A 34 14.55 -9.69 3.39
C GLY A 34 14.79 -10.98 4.18
N VAL A 35 13.95 -11.28 5.16
CA VAL A 35 14.04 -12.52 5.96
C VAL A 35 13.79 -13.75 5.09
N THR A 36 12.74 -13.75 4.26
CA THR A 36 12.42 -14.91 3.43
C THR A 36 13.51 -15.19 2.39
N LEU A 37 14.09 -14.14 1.78
CA LEU A 37 15.24 -14.25 0.87
C LEU A 37 16.48 -14.79 1.59
N PHE A 38 16.76 -14.33 2.81
CA PHE A 38 17.88 -14.83 3.60
C PHE A 38 17.73 -16.32 3.92
N LEU A 39 16.50 -16.80 4.15
CA LEU A 39 16.22 -18.21 4.45
C LEU A 39 16.37 -19.13 3.22
N HIS A 40 16.13 -18.62 2.00
CA HIS A 40 16.26 -19.38 0.74
C HIS A 40 17.55 -19.04 -0.04
N LYS A 41 18.55 -18.46 0.63
CA LYS A 41 19.78 -17.97 -0.04
C LYS A 41 20.62 -19.08 -0.69
N ASP A 42 20.51 -20.31 -0.19
CA ASP A 42 21.29 -21.46 -0.63
C ASP A 42 20.56 -22.24 -1.76
N ASP A 43 19.29 -21.91 -2.02
CA ASP A 43 18.50 -22.48 -3.11
C ASP A 43 18.86 -21.84 -4.44
N ALA A 44 19.06 -22.65 -5.48
CA ALA A 44 19.32 -22.12 -6.81
C ALA A 44 18.07 -21.38 -7.33
N PHE A 45 18.26 -20.19 -7.89
CA PHE A 45 17.20 -19.30 -8.42
C PHE A 45 16.20 -19.97 -9.38
N PHE A 46 16.54 -21.14 -9.95
CA PHE A 46 15.73 -21.87 -10.94
C PHE A 46 15.69 -23.40 -10.74
N SER A 47 16.07 -23.93 -9.57
CA SER A 47 15.84 -25.35 -9.27
C SER A 47 14.40 -25.56 -8.81
N GLN A 48 13.45 -25.37 -9.73
CA GLN A 48 12.03 -25.52 -9.43
C GLN A 48 11.55 -26.90 -9.81
N ASP A 49 10.95 -27.57 -8.83
CA ASP A 49 10.12 -28.73 -9.05
C ASP A 49 8.80 -28.25 -9.67
N THR A 50 8.53 -28.60 -10.92
CA THR A 50 7.34 -28.17 -11.71
C THR A 50 6.01 -28.66 -11.11
N SER A 51 6.05 -29.42 -10.02
CA SER A 51 4.89 -29.97 -9.31
C SER A 51 4.09 -28.92 -8.51
N GLN A 52 4.54 -27.67 -8.42
CA GLN A 52 3.89 -26.61 -7.63
C GLN A 52 3.09 -25.58 -8.46
N ASP A 53 2.86 -25.83 -9.75
CA ASP A 53 2.16 -24.90 -10.65
C ASP A 53 0.72 -24.55 -10.21
N ASP A 54 0.01 -25.47 -9.56
CA ASP A 54 -1.39 -25.26 -9.15
C ASP A 54 -1.56 -24.10 -8.16
N MET A 55 -0.62 -23.93 -7.23
CA MET A 55 -0.67 -22.83 -6.26
C MET A 55 -0.38 -21.47 -6.91
N ILE A 56 0.45 -21.43 -7.95
CA ILE A 56 0.72 -20.20 -8.72
C ILE A 56 -0.57 -19.68 -9.35
N LEU A 57 -1.38 -20.59 -9.92
CA LEU A 57 -2.66 -20.26 -10.56
C LEU A 57 -3.71 -19.70 -9.60
N VAL A 58 -3.56 -19.92 -8.29
CA VAL A 58 -4.49 -19.41 -7.28
C VAL A 58 -3.95 -18.15 -6.59
N ILE A 59 -2.69 -18.16 -6.17
CA ILE A 59 -2.12 -17.13 -5.31
C ILE A 59 -1.80 -15.85 -6.06
N LEU A 60 -1.25 -15.93 -7.28
CA LEU A 60 -0.95 -14.73 -8.05
C LEU A 60 -2.23 -13.95 -8.40
N PRO A 61 -3.31 -14.57 -8.92
CA PRO A 61 -4.56 -13.85 -9.13
C PRO A 61 -5.16 -13.32 -7.82
N ALA A 62 -5.11 -14.08 -6.73
CA ALA A 62 -5.64 -13.62 -5.44
C ALA A 62 -4.90 -12.36 -4.93
N ALA A 63 -3.57 -12.33 -5.03
CA ALA A 63 -2.78 -11.15 -4.67
C ALA A 63 -3.12 -9.93 -5.56
N LEU A 64 -3.29 -10.14 -6.87
CA LEU A 64 -3.73 -9.08 -7.79
C LEU A 64 -5.13 -8.56 -7.43
N ILE A 65 -6.07 -9.45 -7.13
CA ILE A 65 -7.43 -9.09 -6.70
C ILE A 65 -7.37 -8.28 -5.41
N LEU A 66 -6.60 -8.70 -4.41
CA LEU A 66 -6.43 -7.96 -3.16
C LEU A 66 -5.84 -6.56 -3.38
N MET A 67 -4.84 -6.43 -4.26
CA MET A 67 -4.26 -5.14 -4.64
C MET A 67 -5.30 -4.20 -5.29
N ILE A 68 -6.10 -4.73 -6.23
CA ILE A 68 -7.17 -3.98 -6.90
C ILE A 68 -8.25 -3.58 -5.89
N LEU A 69 -8.72 -4.52 -5.07
CA LEU A 69 -9.71 -4.28 -4.03
C LEU A 69 -9.24 -3.22 -3.03
N GLY A 70 -7.96 -3.25 -2.63
CA GLY A 70 -7.36 -2.20 -1.80
C GLY A 70 -7.53 -0.81 -2.40
N SER A 71 -7.27 -0.67 -3.70
CA SER A 71 -7.44 0.60 -4.39
C SER A 71 -8.91 1.04 -4.47
N ILE A 72 -9.82 0.11 -4.76
CA ILE A 72 -11.26 0.39 -4.85
C ILE A 72 -11.83 0.78 -3.49
N VAL A 73 -11.55 -0.02 -2.45
CA VAL A 73 -12.08 0.19 -1.09
C VAL A 73 -11.53 1.49 -0.50
N GLY A 74 -10.24 1.77 -0.66
CA GLY A 74 -9.65 3.03 -0.20
C GLY A 74 -10.27 4.25 -0.87
N GLU A 75 -10.39 4.25 -2.20
CA GLU A 75 -11.00 5.37 -2.92
C GLU A 75 -12.50 5.50 -2.62
N LYS A 76 -13.22 4.39 -2.43
CA LYS A 76 -14.63 4.42 -1.99
C LYS A 76 -14.76 5.05 -0.61
N ASN A 77 -13.92 4.67 0.34
CA ASN A 77 -13.90 5.27 1.68
C ASN A 77 -13.65 6.78 1.60
N TRP A 78 -12.66 7.22 0.81
CA TRP A 78 -12.36 8.65 0.61
C TRP A 78 -13.53 9.42 -0.02
N LYS A 79 -14.20 8.84 -1.02
CA LYS A 79 -15.34 9.48 -1.69
C LYS A 79 -16.52 9.69 -0.74
N GLN A 80 -16.75 8.80 0.21
CA GLN A 80 -17.86 8.89 1.16
C GLN A 80 -17.66 9.91 2.28
N VAL A 81 -16.45 10.43 2.47
CA VAL A 81 -16.14 11.44 3.48
C VAL A 81 -16.93 12.73 3.21
N LYS A 82 -17.72 13.16 4.20
CA LYS A 82 -18.46 14.44 4.24
C LYS A 82 -17.88 15.39 5.29
N ALA A 83 -16.58 15.62 5.22
CA ALA A 83 -15.90 16.57 6.10
C ALA A 83 -15.90 17.97 5.45
N THR A 84 -16.06 19.02 6.26
CA THR A 84 -16.02 20.42 5.80
C THR A 84 -14.72 21.11 6.21
N MET A 85 -14.09 20.66 7.29
CA MET A 85 -12.81 21.19 7.77
C MET A 85 -11.61 20.43 7.18
N PRO A 86 -10.56 21.11 6.72
CA PRO A 86 -9.36 20.48 6.16
C PRO A 86 -8.68 19.46 7.09
N SER A 87 -8.65 19.74 8.39
CA SER A 87 -8.11 18.82 9.40
C SER A 87 -8.88 17.49 9.47
N GLN A 88 -10.20 17.53 9.35
CA GLN A 88 -11.05 16.34 9.29
C GLN A 88 -10.87 15.59 7.96
N MET A 89 -10.73 16.32 6.85
CA MET A 89 -10.43 15.74 5.54
C MET A 89 -9.08 15.02 5.55
N LEU A 90 -8.04 15.59 6.17
CA LEU A 90 -6.73 14.94 6.30
C LEU A 90 -6.84 13.63 7.08
N SER A 91 -7.49 13.63 8.25
CA SER A 91 -7.67 12.43 9.06
C SER A 91 -8.44 11.35 8.29
N ALA A 92 -9.47 11.72 7.54
CA ALA A 92 -10.25 10.78 6.74
C ALA A 92 -9.46 10.25 5.52
N LEU A 93 -8.64 11.09 4.89
CA LEU A 93 -7.73 10.69 3.81
C LEU A 93 -6.69 9.70 4.32
N GLN A 94 -6.10 9.98 5.50
CA GLN A 94 -5.16 9.09 6.16
C GLN A 94 -5.80 7.71 6.40
N THR A 95 -7.01 7.65 6.98
CA THR A 95 -7.72 6.39 7.20
C THR A 95 -7.98 5.63 5.90
N ALA A 96 -8.50 6.31 4.86
CA ALA A 96 -8.74 5.69 3.56
C ALA A 96 -7.47 5.12 2.92
N HIS A 97 -6.34 5.82 3.09
CA HIS A 97 -5.05 5.38 2.58
C HIS A 97 -4.45 4.21 3.36
N ILE A 98 -4.63 4.18 4.68
CA ILE A 98 -4.21 3.04 5.52
C ILE A 98 -4.97 1.79 5.12
N ILE A 99 -6.30 1.87 4.91
CA ILE A 99 -7.11 0.74 4.43
C ILE A 99 -6.61 0.23 3.08
N LYS A 100 -6.31 1.15 2.15
CA LYS A 100 -5.74 0.82 0.85
C LYS A 100 -4.41 0.07 1.00
N LEU A 101 -3.50 0.59 1.81
CA LEU A 101 -2.18 0.00 2.01
C LEU A 101 -2.22 -1.34 2.73
N ALA A 102 -3.09 -1.52 3.73
CA ALA A 102 -3.24 -2.80 4.43
C ALA A 102 -3.61 -3.94 3.47
N LEU A 103 -4.47 -3.66 2.48
CA LEU A 103 -4.82 -4.63 1.43
C LEU A 103 -3.66 -4.91 0.46
N HIS A 104 -2.84 -3.91 0.15
CA HIS A 104 -1.62 -4.12 -0.66
C HIS A 104 -0.55 -4.89 0.14
N GLU A 105 -0.37 -4.55 1.41
CA GLU A 105 0.53 -5.27 2.31
C GLU A 105 0.11 -6.73 2.43
N GLY A 106 -1.19 -7.01 2.63
CA GLY A 106 -1.70 -8.39 2.64
C GLY A 106 -1.40 -9.16 1.35
N ALA A 107 -1.53 -8.51 0.19
CA ALA A 107 -1.18 -9.10 -1.11
C ALA A 107 0.33 -9.38 -1.26
N ALA A 108 1.19 -8.47 -0.77
CA ALA A 108 2.64 -8.67 -0.78
C ALA A 108 3.10 -9.73 0.24
N LEU A 109 2.53 -9.71 1.45
CA LEU A 109 2.88 -10.68 2.49
C LEU A 109 2.42 -12.08 2.13
N ILE A 110 1.22 -12.27 1.58
CA ILE A 110 0.77 -13.61 1.18
C ILE A 110 1.68 -14.19 0.09
N THR A 111 2.08 -13.39 -0.90
CA THR A 111 3.04 -13.86 -1.93
C THR A 111 4.39 -14.19 -1.30
N LEU A 112 4.92 -13.36 -0.40
CA LEU A 112 6.16 -13.68 0.33
C LEU A 112 6.05 -14.93 1.23
N VAL A 113 4.89 -15.20 1.82
CA VAL A 113 4.65 -16.45 2.57
C VAL A 113 4.74 -17.65 1.62
N PHE A 114 4.17 -17.55 0.42
CA PHE A 114 4.29 -18.62 -0.56
C PHE A 114 5.72 -18.80 -1.06
N PHE A 115 6.48 -17.71 -1.25
CA PHE A 115 7.93 -17.84 -1.47
C PHE A 115 8.61 -18.59 -0.32
N LEU A 116 8.33 -18.23 0.93
CA LEU A 116 8.89 -18.89 2.11
C LEU A 116 8.55 -20.39 2.19
N LEU A 117 7.40 -20.82 1.68
CA LEU A 117 6.98 -22.22 1.70
C LEU A 117 7.55 -23.04 0.54
N THR A 118 7.82 -22.39 -0.59
CA THR A 118 8.05 -23.08 -1.87
C THR A 118 9.47 -22.87 -2.43
N GLY A 119 10.17 -21.83 -1.99
CA GLY A 119 11.40 -21.34 -2.63
C GLY A 119 11.19 -20.78 -4.03
N ASN A 120 9.94 -20.66 -4.51
CA ASN A 120 9.67 -20.25 -5.89
C ASN A 120 9.76 -18.72 -6.05
N TYR A 121 10.80 -18.27 -6.74
CA TYR A 121 11.07 -16.86 -6.99
C TYR A 121 9.98 -16.10 -7.78
N ILE A 122 9.02 -16.77 -8.43
CA ILE A 122 7.87 -16.09 -9.05
C ILE A 122 7.07 -15.29 -8.01
N TYR A 123 7.00 -15.81 -6.78
CA TYR A 123 6.31 -15.15 -5.69
C TYR A 123 7.06 -13.91 -5.18
N ILE A 124 8.40 -13.90 -5.27
CA ILE A 124 9.21 -12.69 -5.03
C ILE A 124 8.90 -11.62 -6.08
N VAL A 125 8.84 -12.00 -7.36
CA VAL A 125 8.51 -11.05 -8.43
C VAL A 125 7.12 -10.44 -8.20
N ALA A 126 6.13 -11.25 -7.83
CA ALA A 126 4.79 -10.77 -7.52
C ALA A 126 4.76 -9.84 -6.29
N ALA A 127 5.44 -10.23 -5.21
CA ALA A 127 5.57 -9.39 -4.02
C ALA A 127 6.24 -8.06 -4.33
N ALA A 128 7.29 -8.06 -5.16
CA ALA A 128 8.02 -6.87 -5.58
C ALA A 128 7.13 -5.90 -6.37
N VAL A 129 6.25 -6.40 -7.26
CA VAL A 129 5.29 -5.56 -7.98
C VAL A 129 4.35 -4.83 -7.02
N VAL A 130 3.80 -5.54 -6.03
CA VAL A 130 2.90 -4.94 -5.04
C VAL A 130 3.65 -3.99 -4.11
N TRP A 131 4.86 -4.35 -3.69
CA TRP A 131 5.73 -3.52 -2.84
C TRP A 131 6.13 -2.21 -3.54
N LEU A 132 6.55 -2.27 -4.81
CA LEU A 132 6.82 -1.08 -5.63
C LEU A 132 5.57 -0.21 -5.74
N ARG A 133 4.39 -0.83 -5.94
CA ARG A 133 3.13 -0.10 -5.93
C ARG A 133 2.92 0.64 -4.61
N MET A 134 3.17 0.01 -3.46
CA MET A 134 3.08 0.68 -2.16
C MET A 134 4.01 1.90 -2.08
N ILE A 135 5.27 1.79 -2.50
CA ILE A 135 6.22 2.91 -2.51
C ILE A 135 5.71 4.09 -3.37
N THR A 136 5.15 3.82 -4.55
CA THR A 136 4.61 4.88 -5.42
C THR A 136 3.39 5.60 -4.82
N LEU A 137 2.77 5.04 -3.79
CA LEU A 137 1.63 5.61 -3.08
C LEU A 137 2.04 6.45 -1.87
N PHE A 138 3.31 6.83 -1.74
CA PHE A 138 3.79 7.65 -0.63
C PHE A 138 2.98 8.97 -0.52
N PRO A 139 2.44 9.31 0.68
CA PRO A 139 1.64 10.52 0.87
C PRO A 139 2.55 11.75 0.90
N THR A 140 2.92 12.22 -0.29
CA THR A 140 3.60 13.49 -0.43
C THR A 140 2.65 14.63 -0.08
N LYS A 141 3.21 15.70 0.46
CA LYS A 141 2.45 16.90 0.80
C LYS A 141 1.64 17.42 -0.40
N GLY A 142 2.26 17.54 -1.57
CA GLY A 142 1.57 18.04 -2.77
C GLY A 142 0.38 17.17 -3.21
N MET A 143 0.44 15.85 -2.97
CA MET A 143 -0.69 14.96 -3.23
C MET A 143 -1.82 15.17 -2.21
N VAL A 144 -1.50 15.33 -0.92
CA VAL A 144 -2.48 15.58 0.14
C VAL A 144 -3.18 16.92 -0.09
N ASP A 145 -2.40 17.99 -0.30
CA ASP A 145 -2.92 19.34 -0.53
C ASP A 145 -3.92 19.33 -1.70
N ARG A 146 -3.57 18.67 -2.82
CA ARG A 146 -4.44 18.54 -4.00
C ARG A 146 -5.73 17.77 -3.71
N LYS A 147 -5.64 16.60 -3.05
CA LYS A 147 -6.84 15.80 -2.74
C LYS A 147 -7.81 16.55 -1.82
N ILE A 148 -7.30 17.32 -0.86
CA ILE A 148 -8.14 18.14 0.03
C ILE A 148 -8.78 19.29 -0.75
N GLU A 149 -8.01 19.99 -1.59
CA GLU A 149 -8.51 21.09 -2.42
C GLU A 149 -9.63 20.62 -3.36
N ASP A 150 -9.43 19.51 -4.08
CA ASP A 150 -10.43 18.91 -4.97
C ASP A 150 -11.72 18.62 -4.19
N LYS A 151 -11.60 18.04 -2.99
CA LYS A 151 -12.73 17.70 -2.12
C LYS A 151 -13.46 18.94 -1.59
N GLN A 152 -12.77 20.04 -1.32
CA GLN A 152 -13.40 21.30 -0.91
C GLN A 152 -14.21 21.94 -2.05
N ASN A 153 -13.70 21.83 -3.28
CA ASN A 153 -14.40 22.35 -4.46
C ASN A 153 -15.69 21.58 -4.74
N ASP A 154 -15.77 20.29 -4.42
CA ASP A 154 -17.02 19.50 -4.53
C ASP A 154 -18.16 20.02 -3.62
N TYR A 155 -17.87 20.82 -2.59
CA TYR A 155 -18.84 21.35 -1.63
C TYR A 155 -19.12 22.86 -1.76
N ARG A 156 -18.55 23.52 -2.76
CA ARG A 156 -18.81 24.94 -3.08
C ARG A 156 -19.86 25.04 -4.18
#